data_AF-A0A0U3HUS1-F1
#
_entry.id   AF-A0A0U3HUS1-F1
#
_cell.length_a   1.000
_cell.length_b   1.000
_cell.length_c   1.000
_cell.angle_alpha   90.00
_cell.angle_beta   90.00
_cell.angle_gamma   90.00
#
_symmetry.space_group_name_H-M   'P 1'
#
loop_
_entity.id
_entity.type
_entity.pdbx_description
1 polymer ?
#
loop_
_entity_poly.entity_id
_entity_poly.type
_entity_poly.pdbx_seq_one_letter_code
_entity_poly.pdbx_strand_id
1 'polypeptide(L)'
;MALRRTLLVSAAAVLVLTAAGVLLGYTSLAGLSGDGTWAPRAGTEPVPAARIATTNLAAAALLFSGAATGGIGTAVGLLLVSAYVGATWAVATGNLGWQRVLEEIGPYAGLEFGGLLLVAVGGLLPAVHAGRAALADARPRPSAYLGALVPAAAVAVAGAAVVAVGAVVESALL
;
A
#
# COMPACT_ATOMS: atom_id res chain seq x y z
N MET A 1 -25.38 0.70 8.31
CA MET A 1 -24.80 2.02 7.95
C MET A 1 -23.47 2.34 8.65
N ALA A 2 -23.22 1.90 9.90
CA ALA A 2 -22.01 2.23 10.65
C ALA A 2 -20.69 1.69 10.04
N LEU A 3 -20.71 0.46 9.49
CA LEU A 3 -19.53 -0.16 8.88
C LEU A 3 -19.06 0.58 7.62
N ARG A 4 -19.97 0.99 6.74
CA ARG A 4 -19.65 1.77 5.53
C ARG A 4 -18.93 3.08 5.87
N ARG A 5 -19.41 3.80 6.89
CA ARG A 5 -18.73 5.03 7.36
C ARG A 5 -17.35 4.73 7.92
N THR A 6 -17.20 3.62 8.65
CA THR A 6 -15.91 3.19 9.19
C THR A 6 -14.92 2.89 8.06
N LEU A 7 -15.34 2.14 7.04
CA LEU A 7 -14.55 1.87 5.83
C LEU A 7 -14.07 3.14 5.14
N LEU A 8 -14.95 4.12 4.95
CA LEU A 8 -14.58 5.39 4.32
C LEU A 8 -13.56 6.17 5.15
N VAL A 9 -13.71 6.17 6.48
CA VAL A 9 -12.75 6.84 7.38
C VAL A 9 -11.40 6.12 7.35
N SER A 10 -11.39 4.78 7.35
CA SER A 10 -10.16 4.00 7.21
C SER A 10 -9.47 4.25 5.86
N ALA A 11 -10.24 4.29 4.77
CA ALA A 11 -9.73 4.63 3.44
C ALA A 11 -9.16 6.04 3.39
N ALA A 12 -9.86 7.04 3.95
CA ALA A 12 -9.34 8.41 4.04
C ALA A 12 -8.04 8.48 4.85
N ALA A 13 -7.97 7.79 5.99
CA ALA A 13 -6.75 7.75 6.80
C ALA A 13 -5.57 7.11 6.06
N VAL A 14 -5.81 6.01 5.35
CA VAL A 14 -4.81 5.37 4.47
C VAL A 14 -4.33 6.35 3.40
N LEU A 15 -5.24 7.00 2.68
CA LEU A 15 -4.88 7.95 1.62
C LEU A 15 -4.05 9.13 2.14
N VAL A 16 -4.40 9.67 3.32
CA VAL A 16 -3.65 10.76 3.95
C VAL A 16 -2.24 10.31 4.33
N LEU A 17 -2.11 9.15 4.98
CA LEU A 17 -0.80 8.59 5.36
C LEU A 17 0.05 8.27 4.12
N THR A 18 -0.58 7.72 3.08
CA THR A 18 0.07 7.46 1.81
C THR A 18 0.57 8.74 1.16
N ALA A 19 -0.27 9.76 1.04
CA ALA A 19 0.13 11.04 0.47
C ALA A 19 1.30 11.66 1.26
N ALA A 20 1.23 11.63 2.59
CA ALA A 20 2.32 12.10 3.44
C ALA A 20 3.62 11.33 3.20
N GLY A 21 3.57 10.00 3.18
CA GLY A 21 4.72 9.15 2.90
C GLY A 21 5.32 9.39 1.51
N VAL A 22 4.48 9.37 0.46
CA VAL A 22 4.92 9.65 -0.92
C VAL A 22 5.57 11.01 -1.03
N LEU A 23 4.98 12.06 -0.43
CA LEU A 23 5.56 13.40 -0.45
C LEU A 23 6.92 13.45 0.27
N LEU A 24 7.02 12.85 1.46
CA LEU A 24 8.28 12.77 2.20
C LEU A 24 9.37 12.04 1.39
N GLY A 25 9.02 10.88 0.82
CA GLY A 25 9.92 10.10 -0.02
C GLY A 25 10.38 10.87 -1.26
N TYR A 26 9.42 11.42 -2.00
CA TYR A 26 9.70 12.16 -3.23
C TYR A 26 10.59 13.37 -2.96
N THR A 27 10.25 14.19 -1.97
CA THR A 27 11.01 15.41 -1.64
C THR A 27 12.41 15.11 -1.09
N SER A 28 12.61 13.96 -0.44
CA SER A 28 13.94 13.57 0.09
C SER A 28 14.97 13.27 -1.00
N LEU A 29 14.54 12.84 -2.19
CA LEU A 29 15.41 12.54 -3.32
C LEU A 29 15.16 13.42 -4.56
N ALA A 30 14.19 14.34 -4.49
CA ALA A 30 13.89 15.26 -5.58
C ALA A 30 15.12 16.10 -5.94
N GLY A 31 15.48 16.11 -7.22
CA GLY A 31 16.66 16.83 -7.72
C GLY A 31 17.96 16.03 -7.66
N LEU A 32 17.95 14.82 -7.10
CA LEU A 32 19.07 13.88 -7.27
C LEU A 32 18.92 13.18 -8.63
N SER A 33 19.59 13.70 -9.64
CA SER A 33 19.83 13.00 -10.90
C SER A 33 21.06 12.12 -10.73
N GLY A 34 20.94 10.82 -11.04
CA GLY A 34 22.10 9.96 -11.12
C GLY A 34 22.73 10.08 -12.51
N ASP A 35 24.06 10.00 -12.61
CA ASP A 35 24.77 9.88 -13.90
C ASP A 35 24.54 8.51 -14.57
N GLY A 36 23.56 7.74 -14.10
CA GLY A 36 23.25 6.41 -14.60
C GLY A 36 22.48 6.50 -15.90
N THR A 37 23.09 6.03 -16.99
CA THR A 37 22.34 5.71 -18.20
C THR A 37 21.33 4.62 -17.86
N TRP A 38 20.04 4.94 -17.91
CA TRP A 38 19.00 3.92 -17.89
C TRP A 38 19.21 3.01 -19.10
N ALA A 39 19.60 1.78 -18.84
CA ALA A 39 19.58 0.72 -19.83
C ALA A 39 18.29 -0.07 -19.60
N PRO A 40 17.40 -0.21 -20.60
CA PRO A 40 16.34 -1.20 -20.51
C PRO A 40 16.99 -2.54 -20.20
N ARG A 41 16.37 -3.34 -19.33
CA ARG A 41 16.80 -4.73 -19.07
C ARG A 41 16.58 -5.56 -20.34
N ALA A 42 17.43 -5.37 -21.35
CA ALA A 42 17.43 -6.16 -22.55
C ALA A 42 18.12 -7.49 -22.24
N GLY A 43 17.35 -8.56 -22.10
CA GLY A 43 17.87 -9.94 -22.07
C GLY A 43 18.14 -10.55 -20.68
N THR A 44 17.56 -10.02 -19.60
CA THR A 44 17.56 -10.76 -18.31
C THR A 44 16.43 -11.78 -18.28
N GLU A 45 16.66 -12.94 -17.66
CA GLU A 45 15.65 -13.99 -17.54
C GLU A 45 14.31 -13.47 -16.98
N PRO A 46 13.17 -14.03 -17.42
CA PRO A 46 11.86 -13.64 -16.92
C PRO A 46 11.85 -13.67 -15.39
N VAL A 47 11.43 -12.57 -14.77
CA VAL A 47 11.30 -12.55 -13.30
C VAL A 47 10.06 -13.39 -12.94
N PRO A 48 10.20 -14.49 -12.17
CA PRO A 48 9.05 -15.33 -11.89
C PRO A 48 7.99 -14.59 -11.08
N ALA A 49 6.72 -14.63 -11.53
CA ALA A 49 5.59 -14.06 -10.82
C ALA A 49 5.54 -14.43 -9.32
N ALA A 50 5.97 -15.65 -8.97
CA ALA A 50 6.05 -16.09 -7.58
C ALA A 50 6.98 -15.22 -6.72
N ARG A 51 8.09 -14.73 -7.28
CA ARG A 51 9.04 -13.86 -6.57
C ARG A 51 8.48 -12.45 -6.35
N ILE A 52 7.80 -11.92 -7.36
CA ILE A 52 7.11 -10.62 -7.28
C ILE A 52 5.97 -10.71 -6.26
N ALA A 53 5.12 -11.73 -6.40
CA ALA A 53 3.99 -11.97 -5.51
C ALA A 53 4.44 -12.16 -4.07
N THR A 54 5.49 -12.95 -3.79
CA THR A 54 5.96 -13.15 -2.40
C THR A 54 6.46 -11.87 -1.76
N THR A 55 7.17 -11.01 -2.51
CA THR A 55 7.62 -9.71 -2.02
C THR A 55 6.44 -8.80 -1.69
N ASN A 56 5.47 -8.70 -2.60
CA ASN A 56 4.33 -7.81 -2.42
C ASN A 56 3.32 -8.35 -1.40
N LEU A 57 3.18 -9.67 -1.28
CA LEU A 57 2.39 -10.31 -0.23
C LEU A 57 3.04 -10.17 1.15
N ALA A 58 4.37 -10.13 1.25
CA ALA A 58 5.05 -9.80 2.51
C ALA A 58 4.76 -8.35 2.93
N ALA A 59 4.77 -7.41 1.99
CA ALA A 59 4.36 -6.03 2.26
C ALA A 59 2.87 -5.95 2.66
N ALA A 60 1.99 -6.71 1.99
CA ALA A 60 0.58 -6.82 2.36
C ALA A 60 0.42 -7.37 3.78
N ALA A 61 1.13 -8.44 4.15
CA ALA A 61 1.08 -9.01 5.49
C ALA A 61 1.56 -8.02 6.55
N LEU A 62 2.63 -7.27 6.26
CA LEU A 62 3.10 -6.17 7.12
C LEU A 62 2.01 -5.10 7.29
N LEU A 63 1.36 -4.67 6.21
CA LEU A 63 0.27 -3.70 6.29
C LEU A 63 -0.94 -4.24 7.05
N PHE A 64 -1.26 -5.53 6.92
CA PHE A 64 -2.37 -6.15 7.66
C PHE A 64 -2.05 -6.37 9.14
N SER A 65 -0.78 -6.38 9.54
CA SER A 65 -0.36 -6.53 10.95
C SER A 65 -0.96 -5.46 11.89
N GLY A 66 -1.45 -4.33 11.36
CA GLY A 66 -2.27 -3.37 12.11
C GLY A 66 -3.51 -3.98 12.78
N ALA A 67 -4.12 -4.99 12.17
CA ALA A 67 -5.27 -5.69 12.74
C ALA A 67 -4.91 -6.46 14.03
N ALA A 68 -3.63 -6.76 14.26
CA ALA A 68 -3.14 -7.35 15.50
C ALA A 68 -2.54 -6.30 16.46
N THR A 69 -2.11 -5.15 15.93
CA THR A 69 -1.34 -4.12 16.67
C THR A 69 -2.13 -2.84 16.90
N GLY A 70 -3.46 -2.88 16.82
CA GLY A 70 -4.29 -1.68 17.03
C GLY A 70 -4.09 -0.59 15.96
N GLY A 71 -3.67 -0.97 14.75
CA GLY A 71 -3.45 -0.06 13.61
C GLY A 71 -2.02 0.47 13.49
N ILE A 72 -1.15 0.26 14.49
CA ILE A 72 0.22 0.80 14.50
C ILE A 72 1.06 0.19 13.38
N GLY A 73 1.02 -1.14 13.22
CA GLY A 73 1.76 -1.83 12.18
C GLY A 73 1.41 -1.34 10.78
N THR A 74 0.12 -1.12 10.52
CA THR A 74 -0.33 -0.50 9.26
C THR A 74 0.19 0.91 9.09
N ALA A 75 0.05 1.78 10.10
CA ALA A 75 0.42 3.18 9.98
C ALA A 75 1.92 3.35 9.69
N VAL A 76 2.77 2.64 10.44
CA VAL A 76 4.23 2.67 10.25
C VAL A 76 4.60 2.01 8.92
N GLY A 77 4.08 0.81 8.64
CA GLY A 77 4.37 0.09 7.40
C GLY A 77 3.96 0.88 6.16
N LEU A 78 2.79 1.52 6.19
CA LEU A 78 2.27 2.33 5.09
C LEU A 78 3.13 3.56 4.86
N LEU A 79 3.58 4.24 5.91
CA LEU A 79 4.49 5.39 5.78
C LEU A 79 5.82 4.97 5.15
N LEU A 80 6.41 3.85 5.59
CA LEU A 80 7.66 3.34 5.04
C LEU A 80 7.52 2.94 3.56
N VAL A 81 6.49 2.15 3.24
CA VAL A 81 6.20 1.73 1.84
C VAL A 81 5.93 2.94 0.95
N SER A 82 5.12 3.89 1.42
CA SER A 82 4.76 5.08 0.64
C SER A 82 5.96 6.02 0.45
N ALA A 83 6.82 6.17 1.47
CA ALA A 83 8.06 6.93 1.34
C ALA A 83 9.04 6.26 0.38
N TYR A 84 9.18 4.93 0.44
CA TYR A 84 9.96 4.19 -0.54
C TYR A 84 9.44 4.41 -1.98
N VAL A 85 8.12 4.33 -2.19
CA VAL A 85 7.49 4.58 -3.51
C VAL A 85 7.71 6.02 -3.98
N GLY A 86 7.58 7.00 -3.09
CA GLY A 86 7.85 8.41 -3.44
C GLY A 86 9.31 8.62 -3.84
N ALA A 87 10.24 8.03 -3.10
CA ALA A 87 11.67 8.08 -3.37
C ALA A 87 12.03 7.43 -4.71
N THR A 88 11.53 6.23 -4.99
CA THR A 88 11.76 5.55 -6.28
C THR A 88 11.14 6.32 -7.43
N TRP A 89 9.98 6.95 -7.23
CA TRP A 89 9.35 7.82 -8.23
C TRP A 89 10.20 9.06 -8.53
N ALA A 90 10.75 9.73 -7.51
CA ALA A 90 11.65 10.88 -7.71
C ALA A 90 12.87 10.51 -8.55
N VAL A 91 13.53 9.40 -8.21
CA VAL A 91 14.69 8.89 -8.96
C VAL A 91 14.30 8.47 -10.37
N ALA A 92 13.21 7.72 -10.55
CA ALA A 92 12.78 7.25 -11.86
C ALA A 92 12.44 8.43 -12.78
N THR A 93 11.65 9.39 -12.30
CA THR A 93 11.26 10.57 -13.09
C THR A 93 12.44 11.50 -13.40
N GLY A 94 13.43 11.60 -12.49
CA GLY A 94 14.66 12.35 -12.72
C GLY A 94 15.55 11.75 -13.82
N ASN A 95 15.53 10.44 -14.01
CA ASN A 95 16.38 9.75 -15.01
C ASN A 95 15.66 9.47 -16.34
N LEU A 96 14.36 9.18 -16.31
CA LEU A 96 13.59 8.70 -17.47
C LEU A 96 12.61 9.72 -18.04
N GLY A 97 12.28 10.75 -17.26
CA GLY A 97 11.12 11.60 -17.51
C GLY A 97 9.82 10.93 -17.06
N TRP A 98 8.86 11.76 -16.62
CA TRP A 98 7.61 11.28 -16.01
C TRP A 98 6.74 10.44 -16.95
N GLN A 99 6.74 10.75 -18.25
CA GLN A 99 5.90 10.06 -19.23
C GLN A 99 6.32 8.60 -19.38
N ARG A 100 7.63 8.36 -19.55
CA ARG A 100 8.18 7.01 -19.72
C ARG A 100 7.97 6.15 -18.48
N VAL A 101 8.10 6.74 -17.29
CA VAL A 101 7.79 6.07 -16.02
C VAL A 101 6.32 5.64 -15.98
N LEU A 102 5.37 6.46 -16.41
CA LEU A 102 3.96 6.08 -16.44
C LEU A 102 3.66 4.98 -17.44
N GLU A 103 4.27 5.01 -18.61
CA GLU A 103 4.07 4.01 -19.66
C GLU A 103 4.67 2.65 -19.28
N GLU A 104 5.88 2.65 -18.70
CA GLU A 104 6.60 1.42 -18.38
C GLU A 104 6.20 0.83 -17.02
N ILE A 105 5.96 1.65 -15.99
CA ILE A 105 5.75 1.20 -14.60
C ILE A 105 4.27 1.30 -14.18
N GLY A 106 3.55 2.29 -14.71
CA GLY A 106 2.18 2.62 -14.28
C GLY A 106 1.19 1.44 -14.28
N PRO A 107 1.12 0.60 -15.34
CA PRO A 107 0.11 -0.45 -15.44
C PRO A 107 0.14 -1.49 -14.31
N TYR A 108 1.32 -1.99 -13.94
CA TYR A 108 1.45 -2.98 -12.85
C TYR A 108 1.57 -2.30 -11.48
N ALA A 109 2.30 -1.20 -11.37
CA ALA A 109 2.46 -0.49 -10.09
C ALA A 109 1.13 0.04 -9.55
N GLY A 110 0.22 0.49 -10.43
CA GLY A 110 -1.12 0.94 -10.04
C GLY A 110 -1.94 -0.18 -9.41
N LEU A 111 -1.87 -1.40 -9.96
CA LEU A 111 -2.57 -2.57 -9.42
C LEU A 111 -1.97 -2.99 -8.07
N GLU A 112 -0.65 -3.16 -8.01
CA GLU A 112 0.02 -3.63 -6.80
C GLU A 112 -0.14 -2.63 -5.65
N PHE A 113 0.09 -1.35 -5.92
CA PHE A 113 -0.07 -0.31 -4.92
C PHE A 113 -1.54 -0.14 -4.51
N GLY A 114 -2.48 -0.16 -5.46
CA GLY A 114 -3.92 -0.13 -5.15
C GLY A 114 -4.35 -1.30 -4.26
N GLY A 115 -3.84 -2.51 -4.54
CA GLY A 115 -4.03 -3.68 -3.69
C GLY A 115 -3.46 -3.50 -2.29
N LEU A 116 -2.24 -2.99 -2.15
CA LEU A 116 -1.61 -2.68 -0.86
C LEU A 116 -2.41 -1.65 -0.05
N LEU A 117 -2.97 -0.62 -0.71
CA LEU A 117 -3.84 0.36 -0.05
C LEU A 117 -5.10 -0.30 0.50
N LEU A 118 -5.73 -1.21 -0.24
CA LEU A 118 -6.87 -1.99 0.27
C LEU A 118 -6.47 -2.83 1.50
N VAL A 119 -5.29 -3.47 1.46
CA VAL A 119 -4.79 -4.23 2.61
C VAL A 119 -4.56 -3.33 3.83
N ALA A 120 -4.00 -2.14 3.62
CA ALA A 120 -3.85 -1.14 4.69
C ALA A 120 -5.20 -0.68 5.24
N VAL A 121 -6.23 -0.53 4.40
CA VAL A 121 -7.59 -0.26 4.89
C VAL A 121 -8.06 -1.37 5.81
N GLY A 122 -7.86 -2.63 5.43
CA GLY A 122 -8.13 -3.79 6.28
C GLY A 122 -7.37 -3.74 7.61
N GLY A 123 -6.08 -3.41 7.59
CA GLY A 123 -5.24 -3.33 8.79
C GLY A 123 -5.64 -2.21 9.78
N LEU A 124 -6.19 -1.09 9.29
CA LEU A 124 -6.67 0.02 10.14
C LEU A 124 -8.13 -0.11 10.59
N LEU A 125 -8.95 -0.86 9.86
CA LEU A 125 -10.40 -0.91 10.06
C LEU A 125 -10.82 -1.25 11.51
N PRO A 126 -10.27 -2.27 12.18
CA PRO A 126 -10.67 -2.60 13.55
C PRO A 126 -10.39 -1.49 14.55
N ALA A 127 -9.24 -0.82 14.42
CA ALA A 127 -8.84 0.29 15.28
C ALA A 127 -9.73 1.51 15.08
N VAL A 128 -10.01 1.87 13.83
CA VAL A 128 -10.93 2.98 13.49
C VAL A 128 -12.34 2.68 13.99
N HIS A 129 -12.82 1.44 13.83
CA HIS A 129 -14.13 1.05 14.31
C HIS A 129 -14.26 1.18 15.83
N ALA A 130 -13.30 0.62 16.56
CA ALA A 130 -13.26 0.68 18.03
C ALA A 130 -13.13 2.12 18.54
N GLY A 131 -12.26 2.93 17.92
CA GLY A 131 -12.10 4.35 18.28
C GLY A 131 -13.38 5.15 18.08
N ARG A 132 -14.08 4.94 16.96
CA ARG A 132 -15.38 5.59 16.69
C ARG A 132 -16.46 5.16 17.68
N ALA A 133 -16.52 3.88 18.05
CA ALA A 133 -17.46 3.39 19.06
C ALA A 133 -17.15 4.00 20.44
N ALA A 134 -15.87 4.05 20.83
CA ALA A 134 -15.44 4.65 22.09
C ALA A 134 -15.79 6.15 22.17
N LEU A 135 -15.68 6.89 21.07
CA LEU A 135 -16.09 8.29 21.00
C LEU A 135 -17.60 8.49 21.12
N ALA A 136 -18.40 7.57 20.56
CA ALA A 136 -19.86 7.65 20.62
C ALA A 136 -20.42 7.29 22.01
N ASP A 137 -19.82 6.27 22.66
CA ASP A 137 -20.30 5.72 23.94
C ASP A 137 -19.51 6.24 25.16
N ALA A 138 -18.50 7.10 24.95
CA ALA A 138 -17.53 7.56 25.95
C ALA A 138 -16.84 6.44 26.76
N ARG A 139 -16.82 5.21 26.24
CA ARG A 139 -16.24 4.02 26.89
C ARG A 139 -15.64 3.07 25.86
N PRO A 140 -14.45 2.51 26.11
CA PRO A 140 -13.85 1.51 25.24
C PRO A 140 -14.66 0.21 25.27
N ARG A 141 -14.94 -0.37 24.10
CA ARG A 141 -15.65 -1.65 23.94
C ARG A 141 -14.79 -2.59 23.09
N PRO A 142 -14.09 -3.58 23.69
CA PRO A 142 -13.28 -4.54 22.95
C PRO A 142 -14.07 -5.32 21.89
N SER A 143 -15.36 -5.56 22.14
CA SER A 143 -16.29 -6.20 21.19
C SER A 143 -16.44 -5.43 19.88
N ALA A 144 -16.29 -4.10 19.88
CA ALA A 144 -16.31 -3.31 18.66
C ALA A 144 -15.09 -3.63 17.78
N TYR A 145 -13.89 -3.72 18.38
CA TYR A 145 -12.69 -4.11 17.66
C TYR A 145 -12.82 -5.50 17.03
N LEU A 146 -13.23 -6.49 17.85
CA LEU A 146 -13.41 -7.88 17.41
C LEU A 146 -14.47 -8.03 16.32
N GLY A 147 -15.59 -7.31 16.44
CA GLY A 147 -16.66 -7.31 15.44
C GLY A 147 -16.25 -6.76 14.07
N ALA A 148 -15.13 -6.03 14.02
CA ALA A 148 -14.57 -5.47 12.78
C ALA A 148 -13.48 -6.35 12.15
N LEU A 149 -13.02 -7.44 12.79
CA LEU A 149 -11.95 -8.28 12.26
C LEU A 149 -12.35 -9.05 10.99
N VAL A 150 -13.58 -9.58 10.93
CA VAL A 150 -14.08 -10.28 9.74
C VAL A 150 -14.14 -9.37 8.50
N PRO A 151 -14.78 -8.18 8.54
CA PRO A 151 -14.76 -7.29 7.39
C PRO A 151 -13.36 -6.76 7.08
N ALA A 152 -12.50 -6.56 8.08
CA ALA A 152 -11.09 -6.21 7.87
C ALA A 152 -10.33 -7.27 7.08
N ALA A 153 -10.47 -8.54 7.45
CA ALA A 153 -9.87 -9.66 6.74
C ALA A 153 -10.40 -9.79 5.31
N ALA A 154 -11.70 -9.59 5.10
CA ALA A 154 -12.30 -9.63 3.76
C ALA A 154 -11.71 -8.55 2.83
N VAL A 155 -11.55 -7.32 3.33
CA VAL A 155 -10.93 -6.23 2.57
C VAL A 155 -9.45 -6.52 2.31
N ALA A 156 -8.72 -7.06 3.29
CA ALA A 156 -7.32 -7.43 3.12
C ALA A 156 -7.12 -8.56 2.11
N VAL A 157 -7.97 -9.60 2.13
CA VAL A 157 -7.92 -10.69 1.14
C VAL A 157 -8.23 -10.16 -0.27
N ALA A 158 -9.21 -9.27 -0.41
CA ALA A 158 -9.49 -8.63 -1.69
C ALA A 158 -8.28 -7.81 -2.19
N GLY A 159 -7.64 -7.03 -1.32
CA GLY A 159 -6.42 -6.29 -1.64
C GLY A 159 -5.26 -7.21 -2.03
N ALA A 160 -5.02 -8.28 -1.28
CA ALA A 160 -3.97 -9.26 -1.57
C ALA A 160 -4.20 -9.99 -2.90
N ALA A 161 -5.47 -10.26 -3.26
CA ALA A 161 -5.81 -10.82 -4.57
C ALA A 161 -5.48 -9.84 -5.71
N VAL A 162 -5.76 -8.54 -5.53
CA VAL A 162 -5.36 -7.49 -6.50
C VAL A 162 -3.84 -7.43 -6.63
N VAL A 163 -3.10 -7.49 -5.52
CA VAL A 163 -1.63 -7.57 -5.52
C VAL A 163 -1.13 -8.78 -6.31
N ALA A 164 -1.72 -9.95 -6.09
CA ALA A 164 -1.32 -11.17 -6.80
C ALA A 164 -1.59 -11.07 -8.32
N VAL A 165 -2.71 -10.46 -8.72
CA VAL A 165 -2.99 -10.16 -10.13
C VAL A 165 -1.96 -9.18 -10.70
N GLY A 166 -1.61 -8.13 -9.96
CA GLY A 166 -0.56 -7.19 -10.33
C GLY A 166 0.78 -7.89 -10.60
N ALA A 167 1.19 -8.82 -9.73
CA ALA A 167 2.43 -9.58 -9.90
C ALA A 167 2.44 -10.47 -11.15
N VAL A 168 1.29 -11.04 -11.53
CA VAL A 168 1.15 -11.80 -12.78
C VAL A 168 1.27 -10.89 -13.99
N VAL A 169 0.67 -9.70 -13.94
CA VAL A 169 0.78 -8.68 -15.00
C VAL A 169 2.22 -8.20 -15.14
N GLU A 170 2.90 -7.87 -14.04
CA GLU A 170 4.31 -7.45 -14.04
C GLU A 170 5.20 -8.55 -14.64
N SER A 171 5.03 -9.79 -14.20
CA SER A 171 5.79 -10.93 -14.72
C SER A 171 5.56 -11.21 -16.21
N ALA A 172 4.44 -10.77 -16.80
CA ALA A 172 4.16 -10.94 -18.23
C ALA A 172 4.71 -9.78 -19.08
N LEU A 173 5.02 -8.64 -18.46
CA LEU A 173 5.54 -7.44 -19.12
C LEU A 173 7.06 -7.30 -19.00
N LEU A 174 7.68 -7.98 -18.03
CA LEU A 174 9.13 -8.04 -17.79
C LEU A 174 9.77 -9.31 -18.36
#